data_AF-A0A7Z9XC47-F1
#
_entry.id   AF-A0A7Z9XC47-F1
#
_cell.length_a   1.000
_cell.length_b   1.000
_cell.length_c   1.000
_cell.angle_alpha   90.00
_cell.angle_beta   90.00
_cell.angle_gamma   90.00
#
_symmetry.space_group_name_H-M   'P 1'
#
loop_
_entity.id
_entity.type
_entity.pdbx_description
1 polymer ?
#
loop_
_entity_poly.entity_id
_entity_poly.type
_entity_poly.pdbx_seq_one_letter_code
_entity_poly.pdbx_strand_id
1 'polypeptide(L)'
;MARFVQLEYEDKYDRMCGEPYIDFIDTYSAAYRKSVFQENDGFDPTFPRASGEDIDFSWRLSRKGHKMVFAPNAVVYHRHVASLLDYMRRKYYVGYWRVLMYRHHPGKMMSDSHTPQTLKLQVGLAGLLIPTLLGAILWQELLWVSLAIIGIFVVSILPFEFKAARKDLAVATVAPGLLFLRAIALGVGFAVGLLGYLRGNLEDASV
;
A
#
# COMPACT_ATOMS: atom_id res chain seq x y z
N MET A 1 12.05 -9.62 9.82
CA MET A 1 11.17 -9.09 8.74
C MET A 1 9.76 -9.67 8.80
N ALA A 2 9.59 -10.99 8.70
CA ALA A 2 8.27 -11.64 8.67
C ALA A 2 7.27 -11.16 9.75
N ARG A 3 7.71 -11.03 11.01
CA ARG A 3 6.87 -10.52 12.12
C ARG A 3 6.39 -9.08 11.91
N PHE A 4 7.25 -8.22 11.35
CA PHE A 4 6.87 -6.84 11.01
C PHE A 4 5.82 -6.82 9.89
N VAL A 5 6.02 -7.62 8.84
CA VAL A 5 5.05 -7.76 7.75
C VAL A 5 3.70 -8.27 8.28
N GLN A 6 3.71 -9.25 9.18
CA GLN A 6 2.50 -9.73 9.86
C GLN A 6 1.77 -8.59 10.58
N LEU A 7 2.47 -7.77 11.36
CA LEU A 7 1.86 -6.63 12.06
C LEU A 7 1.31 -5.57 11.10
N GLU A 8 1.95 -5.32 9.95
CA GLU A 8 1.38 -4.45 8.90
C GLU A 8 0.06 -4.99 8.35
N TYR A 9 -0.04 -6.29 8.11
CA TYR A 9 -1.28 -6.91 7.64
C TYR A 9 -2.38 -6.83 8.70
N GLU A 10 -2.05 -7.14 9.95
CA GLU A 10 -2.99 -6.99 11.06
C GLU A 10 -3.48 -5.55 11.22
N ASP A 11 -2.63 -4.54 11.01
CA ASP A 11 -3.04 -3.12 11.04
C ASP A 11 -4.09 -2.79 9.98
N LYS A 12 -3.93 -3.36 8.77
CA LYS A 12 -4.93 -3.24 7.71
C LYS A 12 -6.20 -4.02 8.02
N TYR A 13 -6.09 -5.20 8.61
CA TYR A 13 -7.25 -6.01 9.01
C TYR A 13 -8.06 -5.33 10.10
N ASP A 14 -7.42 -4.70 11.09
CA ASP A 14 -8.13 -3.92 12.12
C ASP A 14 -8.95 -2.79 11.50
N ARG A 15 -8.39 -2.10 10.49
CA ARG A 15 -9.12 -1.09 9.71
C ARG A 15 -10.29 -1.72 8.96
N MET A 16 -10.09 -2.82 8.25
CA MET A 16 -11.15 -3.50 7.48
C MET A 16 -12.28 -4.05 8.37
N CYS A 17 -11.98 -4.51 9.58
CA CYS A 17 -12.97 -4.91 10.58
C CYS A 17 -13.90 -3.76 10.99
N GLY A 18 -13.40 -2.52 10.96
CA GLY A 18 -14.18 -1.33 11.30
C GLY A 18 -15.14 -0.86 10.20
N GLU A 19 -15.02 -1.40 8.99
CA GLU A 19 -15.84 -1.00 7.84
C GLU A 19 -17.00 -1.98 7.62
N PRO A 20 -18.25 -1.51 7.44
CA PRO A 20 -19.37 -2.41 7.16
C PRO A 20 -19.23 -3.11 5.81
N TYR A 21 -18.58 -2.46 4.85
CA TYR A 21 -18.25 -3.00 3.54
C TYR A 21 -16.85 -2.57 3.13
N ILE A 22 -16.07 -3.50 2.58
CA ILE A 22 -14.74 -3.25 2.02
C ILE A 22 -14.83 -3.11 0.49
N ASP A 23 -13.81 -2.55 -0.13
CA ASP A 23 -13.73 -2.40 -1.59
C ASP A 23 -12.45 -3.00 -2.19
N PHE A 24 -11.71 -3.76 -1.39
CA PHE A 24 -10.44 -4.38 -1.73
C PHE A 24 -10.42 -5.78 -1.13
N ILE A 25 -10.18 -6.80 -1.96
CA ILE A 25 -9.98 -8.18 -1.52
C ILE A 25 -8.69 -8.71 -2.11
N ASP A 26 -7.82 -9.28 -1.27
CA ASP A 26 -6.71 -10.09 -1.76
C ASP A 26 -7.21 -11.51 -2.07
N THR A 27 -6.98 -12.02 -3.29
CA THR A 27 -7.53 -13.31 -3.75
C THR A 27 -7.01 -14.55 -3.03
N TYR A 28 -5.90 -14.45 -2.29
CA TYR A 28 -5.36 -15.57 -1.51
C TYR A 28 -6.32 -16.05 -0.40
N SER A 29 -7.31 -15.24 -0.02
CA SER A 29 -8.31 -15.54 1.01
C SER A 29 -9.66 -14.90 0.68
N ALA A 30 -10.17 -15.21 -0.50
CA ALA A 30 -11.43 -14.67 -1.01
C ALA A 30 -12.47 -15.76 -1.26
N ALA A 31 -13.74 -15.41 -1.07
CA ALA A 31 -14.87 -16.22 -1.50
C ALA A 31 -15.89 -15.34 -2.23
N TYR A 32 -16.28 -15.76 -3.43
CA TYR A 32 -17.26 -15.05 -4.26
C TYR A 32 -18.47 -15.95 -4.54
N ARG A 33 -19.65 -15.34 -4.65
CA ARG A 33 -20.80 -16.04 -5.23
C ARG A 33 -20.50 -16.32 -6.70
N LYS A 34 -20.70 -17.57 -7.13
CA LYS A 34 -20.44 -17.99 -8.52
C LYS A 34 -21.15 -17.09 -9.55
N SER A 35 -22.43 -16.79 -9.33
CA SER A 35 -23.21 -15.93 -10.22
C SER A 35 -22.59 -14.53 -10.33
N VAL A 36 -22.28 -13.89 -9.20
CA VAL A 36 -21.63 -12.57 -9.17
C VAL A 36 -20.28 -12.59 -9.90
N PHE A 37 -19.49 -13.65 -9.73
CA PHE A 37 -18.21 -13.77 -10.42
C PHE A 37 -18.38 -13.87 -11.94
N GLN A 38 -19.30 -14.73 -12.40
CA GLN A 38 -19.55 -14.97 -13.83
C GLN A 38 -20.23 -13.77 -14.52
N GLU A 39 -21.18 -13.10 -13.85
CA GLU A 39 -21.89 -11.91 -14.36
C GLU A 39 -21.00 -10.67 -14.44
N ASN A 40 -19.81 -10.72 -13.83
CA ASN A 40 -18.85 -9.63 -13.82
C ASN A 40 -17.53 -10.01 -14.50
N ASP A 41 -17.58 -10.95 -15.44
CA ASP A 41 -16.47 -11.35 -16.32
C ASP A 41 -15.22 -11.88 -15.59
N GLY A 42 -15.32 -12.18 -14.29
CA GLY A 42 -14.21 -12.66 -13.47
C GLY A 42 -13.01 -11.72 -13.42
N PHE A 43 -11.81 -12.30 -13.32
CA PHE A 43 -10.54 -11.57 -13.37
C PHE A 43 -10.16 -11.24 -14.80
N ASP A 44 -9.67 -10.01 -15.01
CA ASP A 44 -9.19 -9.58 -16.31
C ASP A 44 -7.84 -10.29 -16.64
N PRO A 45 -7.76 -11.07 -17.73
CA PRO A 45 -6.56 -11.82 -18.09
C PRO A 45 -5.45 -10.94 -18.67
N THR A 46 -5.70 -9.66 -18.95
CA THR A 46 -4.71 -8.73 -19.51
C THR A 46 -3.67 -8.28 -18.48
N PHE A 47 -3.88 -8.55 -17.18
CA PHE A 47 -2.89 -8.25 -16.15
C PHE A 47 -1.67 -9.19 -16.31
N PRO A 48 -0.49 -8.66 -16.68
CA PRO A 48 0.68 -9.47 -17.06
C PRO A 48 1.36 -10.17 -15.87
N ARG A 49 0.99 -9.79 -14.64
CA ARG A 49 1.48 -10.34 -13.39
C ARG A 49 0.34 -10.39 -12.39
N ALA A 50 0.42 -11.33 -11.45
CA ALA A 50 -0.47 -11.45 -10.29
C ALA A 50 -0.27 -10.26 -9.33
N SER A 51 -0.77 -9.10 -9.74
CA SER A 51 -0.62 -7.82 -9.07
C SER A 51 -1.60 -6.82 -9.67
N GLY A 52 -2.87 -6.94 -9.31
CA GLY A 52 -3.87 -5.91 -9.57
C GLY A 52 -5.20 -6.42 -10.09
N GLU A 53 -5.26 -7.65 -10.63
CA GLU A 53 -6.46 -8.27 -11.17
C GLU A 53 -7.56 -8.46 -10.10
N ASP A 54 -7.14 -8.79 -8.88
CA ASP A 54 -7.99 -8.96 -7.71
C ASP A 54 -8.61 -7.63 -7.25
N ILE A 55 -7.79 -6.58 -7.26
CA ILE A 55 -8.21 -5.24 -6.84
C ILE A 55 -9.06 -4.58 -7.93
N ASP A 56 -8.72 -4.74 -9.21
CA ASP A 56 -9.56 -4.33 -10.35
C ASP A 56 -10.95 -4.95 -10.21
N PHE A 57 -11.02 -6.27 -10.04
CA PHE A 57 -12.28 -6.97 -9.87
C PHE A 57 -13.05 -6.47 -8.66
N SER A 58 -12.39 -6.29 -7.51
CA SER A 58 -12.99 -5.72 -6.29
C SER A 58 -13.58 -4.33 -6.54
N TRP A 59 -12.86 -3.46 -7.25
CA TRP A 59 -13.32 -2.12 -7.56
C TRP A 59 -14.44 -2.09 -8.60
N ARG A 60 -14.45 -2.99 -9.58
CA ARG A 60 -15.59 -3.17 -10.51
C ARG A 60 -16.85 -3.60 -9.77
N LEU A 61 -16.74 -4.56 -8.86
CA LEU A 61 -17.85 -5.00 -8.02
C LEU A 61 -18.36 -3.88 -7.11
N SER A 62 -17.46 -3.17 -6.42
CA SER A 62 -17.79 -2.04 -5.56
C SER A 62 -18.52 -0.93 -6.33
N ARG A 63 -18.07 -0.60 -7.55
CA ARG A 63 -18.72 0.40 -8.42
C ARG A 63 -20.14 0.01 -8.83
N LYS A 64 -20.41 -1.29 -9.00
CA LYS A 64 -21.75 -1.82 -9.30
C LYS A 64 -22.64 -1.95 -8.05
N GLY A 65 -22.17 -1.54 -6.88
CA GLY A 65 -22.92 -1.60 -5.62
C GLY A 65 -22.92 -2.99 -4.96
N HIS A 66 -22.10 -3.93 -5.43
CA HIS A 66 -21.92 -5.19 -4.72
C HIS A 66 -21.23 -4.95 -3.38
N LYS A 67 -21.75 -5.63 -2.35
CA LYS A 67 -21.26 -5.56 -0.98
C LYS A 67 -20.22 -6.65 -0.75
N MET A 68 -19.02 -6.24 -0.35
CA MET A 68 -17.96 -7.14 0.09
C MET A 68 -17.74 -6.93 1.59
N VAL A 69 -17.53 -8.01 2.34
CA VAL A 69 -17.44 -7.98 3.80
C VAL A 69 -16.15 -8.65 4.24
N PHE A 70 -15.42 -8.01 5.16
CA PHE A 70 -14.26 -8.62 5.79
C PHE A 70 -14.70 -9.70 6.79
N ALA A 71 -14.16 -10.92 6.65
CA ALA A 71 -14.52 -12.06 7.50
C ALA A 71 -13.36 -12.37 8.48
N PRO A 72 -13.32 -11.78 9.68
CA PRO A 72 -12.18 -11.91 10.60
C PRO A 72 -11.92 -13.34 11.08
N ASN A 73 -12.93 -14.21 11.04
CA ASN A 73 -12.83 -15.61 11.44
C ASN A 73 -12.40 -16.56 10.30
N ALA A 74 -12.29 -16.07 9.06
CA ALA A 74 -11.82 -16.85 7.92
C ALA A 74 -10.28 -16.82 7.87
N VAL A 75 -9.65 -17.53 8.80
CA VAL A 75 -8.20 -17.49 9.03
C VAL A 75 -7.44 -18.29 7.98
N VAL A 76 -6.37 -17.69 7.45
CA VAL A 76 -5.40 -18.30 6.54
C VAL A 76 -3.97 -18.06 7.04
N TYR A 77 -3.05 -18.97 6.70
CA TYR A 77 -1.64 -18.87 7.10
C TYR A 77 -0.77 -18.50 5.90
N HIS A 78 -0.05 -17.38 6.02
CA HIS A 78 0.85 -16.89 4.98
C HIS A 78 2.31 -16.96 5.42
N ARG A 79 3.17 -17.38 4.49
CA ARG A 79 4.61 -17.25 4.65
C ARG A 79 5.06 -15.86 4.23
N HIS A 80 5.41 -15.03 5.20
CA HIS A 80 5.94 -13.69 4.94
C HIS A 80 7.39 -13.72 4.47
N VAL A 81 7.79 -12.66 3.76
CA VAL A 81 9.17 -12.45 3.35
C VAL A 81 10.09 -12.32 4.57
N ALA A 82 11.24 -12.97 4.51
CA ALA A 82 12.21 -12.99 5.61
C ALA A 82 13.29 -11.91 5.49
N SER A 83 13.55 -11.40 4.29
CA SER A 83 14.62 -10.43 4.02
C SER A 83 14.09 -9.00 3.83
N LEU A 84 14.90 -8.01 4.21
CA LEU A 84 14.60 -6.60 3.97
C LEU A 84 14.57 -6.27 2.48
N LEU A 85 15.49 -6.83 1.70
CA LEU A 85 15.59 -6.56 0.28
C LEU A 85 14.33 -7.05 -0.48
N ASP A 86 13.85 -8.26 -0.18
CA ASP A 86 12.64 -8.80 -0.82
C ASP A 86 11.40 -8.02 -0.41
N TYR A 87 11.33 -7.61 0.86
CA TYR A 87 10.29 -6.71 1.35
C TYR A 87 10.26 -5.39 0.58
N MET A 88 11.41 -4.73 0.46
CA MET A 88 11.55 -3.47 -0.27
C MET A 88 11.21 -3.62 -1.74
N ARG A 89 11.69 -4.69 -2.39
CA ARG A 89 11.35 -5.02 -3.78
C ARG A 89 9.84 -5.20 -3.96
N ARG A 90 9.17 -5.89 -3.03
CA ARG A 90 7.71 -6.07 -3.06
C ARG A 90 6.97 -4.74 -2.94
N LYS A 91 7.38 -3.88 -1.99
CA LYS A 91 6.78 -2.54 -1.82
C LYS A 91 7.03 -1.63 -3.03
N TYR A 92 8.20 -1.71 -3.64
CA TYR A 92 8.48 -1.04 -4.91
C TYR A 92 7.50 -1.47 -6.01
N TYR A 93 7.31 -2.77 -6.23
CA TYR A 93 6.37 -3.24 -7.24
C TYR A 93 4.92 -2.86 -6.92
N VAL A 94 4.52 -2.89 -5.65
CA VAL A 94 3.19 -2.37 -5.24
C VAL A 94 3.04 -0.91 -5.64
N GLY A 95 4.04 -0.07 -5.40
CA GLY A 95 4.02 1.34 -5.83
C GLY A 95 3.96 1.49 -7.35
N TYR A 96 4.78 0.72 -8.08
CA TYR A 96 4.86 0.73 -9.54
C TYR A 96 3.53 0.39 -10.21
N TRP A 97 2.91 -0.73 -9.82
CA TRP A 97 1.65 -1.19 -10.43
C TRP A 97 0.46 -0.33 -10.02
N ARG A 98 0.54 0.39 -8.89
CA ARG A 98 -0.54 1.29 -8.44
C ARG A 98 -0.87 2.39 -9.46
N VAL A 99 0.09 2.79 -10.28
CA VAL A 99 -0.12 3.80 -11.33
C VAL A 99 -1.14 3.31 -12.37
N LEU A 100 -0.99 2.09 -12.87
CA LEU A 100 -1.94 1.49 -13.81
C LEU A 100 -3.32 1.34 -13.18
N MET A 101 -3.37 0.90 -11.93
CA MET A 101 -4.62 0.75 -11.20
C MET A 101 -5.40 2.06 -11.07
N TYR A 102 -4.73 3.17 -10.78
CA TYR A 102 -5.37 4.48 -10.70
C TYR A 102 -5.78 5.02 -12.07
N ARG A 103 -5.17 4.58 -13.17
CA ARG A 103 -5.64 4.87 -14.53
C ARG A 103 -6.99 4.20 -14.81
N HIS A 104 -7.10 2.89 -14.56
CA HIS A 104 -8.36 2.16 -14.76
C HIS A 104 -9.44 2.61 -13.75
N HIS A 105 -9.00 3.03 -12.56
CA HIS A 105 -9.90 3.44 -11.48
C HIS A 105 -9.54 4.79 -10.83
N PRO A 106 -9.71 5.94 -11.52
CA PRO A 106 -9.25 7.24 -11.02
C PRO A 106 -9.90 7.65 -9.70
N GLY A 107 -11.19 7.31 -9.50
CA GLY A 107 -11.88 7.58 -8.24
C GLY A 107 -11.29 6.87 -7.00
N LYS A 108 -10.48 5.82 -7.18
CA LYS A 108 -9.84 5.07 -6.09
C LYS A 108 -8.47 5.63 -5.69
N MET A 109 -7.97 6.63 -6.43
CA MET A 109 -6.76 7.36 -6.03
C MET A 109 -6.95 8.12 -4.72
N MET A 110 -8.17 8.55 -4.40
CA MET A 110 -8.48 9.28 -3.17
C MET A 110 -8.60 8.34 -1.98
N SER A 111 -9.39 7.27 -2.05
CA SER A 111 -9.59 6.34 -0.93
C SER A 111 -9.89 4.92 -1.40
N ASP A 112 -9.38 3.94 -0.65
CA ASP A 112 -9.75 2.52 -0.69
C ASP A 112 -9.64 1.93 0.72
N SER A 113 -10.25 0.77 0.98
CA SER A 113 -10.29 0.17 2.31
C SER A 113 -8.94 -0.38 2.80
N HIS A 114 -7.97 -0.58 1.91
CA HIS A 114 -6.69 -1.23 2.19
C HIS A 114 -5.51 -0.25 2.35
N THR A 115 -5.57 0.91 1.71
CA THR A 115 -4.51 1.93 1.64
C THR A 115 -4.89 3.14 2.48
N PRO A 116 -4.46 3.23 3.75
CA PRO A 116 -4.82 4.35 4.60
C PRO A 116 -4.18 5.67 4.12
N GLN A 117 -4.85 6.80 4.38
CA GLN A 117 -4.34 8.13 4.03
C GLN A 117 -2.98 8.44 4.68
N THR A 118 -2.76 7.90 5.88
CA THR A 118 -1.48 8.01 6.59
C THR A 118 -0.33 7.42 5.79
N LEU A 119 -0.56 6.37 5.00
CA LEU A 119 0.47 5.80 4.13
C LEU A 119 0.84 6.75 2.99
N LYS A 120 -0.16 7.39 2.36
CA LYS A 120 0.08 8.37 1.28
C LYS A 120 0.85 9.59 1.82
N LEU A 121 0.46 10.06 3.00
CA LEU A 121 1.18 11.12 3.72
C LEU A 121 2.63 10.71 3.98
N GLN A 122 2.88 9.52 4.51
CA GLN A 122 4.24 9.01 4.78
C GLN A 122 5.10 8.94 3.51
N VAL A 123 4.53 8.48 2.40
CA VAL A 123 5.22 8.45 1.09
C VAL A 123 5.59 9.86 0.64
N GLY A 124 4.65 10.82 0.74
CA GLY A 124 4.91 12.22 0.41
C GLY A 124 5.99 12.85 1.28
N LEU A 125 5.91 12.67 2.61
CA LEU A 125 6.90 13.15 3.57
C LEU A 125 8.29 12.56 3.31
N ALA A 126 8.38 11.24 3.07
CA ALA A 126 9.64 10.59 2.75
C ALA A 126 10.26 11.10 1.43
N GLY A 127 9.42 11.36 0.42
CA GLY A 127 9.85 11.94 -0.86
C GLY A 127 10.35 13.38 -0.74
N LEU A 128 9.77 14.18 0.17
CA LEU A 128 10.18 15.56 0.42
C LEU A 128 11.40 15.69 1.33
N LEU A 129 11.63 14.73 2.22
CA LEU A 129 12.72 14.82 3.21
C LEU A 129 14.11 14.91 2.57
N ILE A 130 14.36 14.13 1.51
CA ILE A 130 15.66 14.10 0.83
C ILE A 130 15.99 15.46 0.18
N PRO A 131 15.14 16.04 -0.69
CA PRO A 131 15.45 17.33 -1.29
C PRO A 131 15.53 18.47 -0.28
N THR A 132 14.75 18.45 0.81
CA THR A 132 14.85 19.50 1.84
C THR A 132 16.16 19.41 2.62
N LEU A 133 16.64 18.20 2.94
CA LEU A 133 17.94 18.00 3.59
C LEU A 133 19.11 18.40 2.68
N LEU A 134 19.04 18.08 1.39
CA LEU A 134 20.07 18.49 0.42
C LEU A 134 20.06 20.01 0.20
N GLY A 135 18.86 20.60 0.09
CA GLY A 135 18.71 22.06 -0.03
C GLY A 135 19.21 22.81 1.20
N ALA A 136 19.17 22.19 2.38
CA ALA A 136 19.66 22.78 3.62
C ALA A 136 21.17 23.08 3.61
N ILE A 137 21.93 22.47 2.71
CA ILE A 137 23.34 22.78 2.46
C ILE A 137 23.47 24.22 1.89
N LEU A 138 22.50 24.65 1.08
CA LEU A 138 22.47 25.96 0.44
C LEU A 138 21.70 26.99 1.26
N TRP A 139 20.61 26.56 1.91
CA TRP A 139 19.72 27.42 2.71
C TRP A 139 19.39 26.75 4.04
N GLN A 140 20.07 27.17 5.11
CA GLN A 140 19.97 26.55 6.44
C GLN A 140 18.54 26.50 7.00
N GLU A 141 17.65 27.42 6.60
CA GLU A 141 16.24 27.42 7.00
C GLU A 141 15.48 26.14 6.59
N LEU A 142 15.96 25.42 5.56
CA LEU A 142 15.40 24.12 5.17
C LEU A 142 15.67 23.01 6.19
N LEU A 143 16.55 23.22 7.18
CA LEU A 143 16.69 22.31 8.32
C LEU A 143 15.42 22.30 9.17
N TRP A 144 14.80 23.45 9.43
CA TRP A 144 13.54 23.52 10.19
C TRP A 144 12.40 22.79 9.46
N VAL A 145 12.35 22.94 8.13
CA VAL A 145 11.40 22.20 7.28
C VAL A 145 11.65 20.69 7.39
N SER A 146 12.91 20.27 7.31
CA SER A 146 13.27 18.85 7.42
C SER A 146 12.93 18.27 8.80
N LEU A 147 13.18 19.02 9.87
CA LEU A 147 12.80 18.64 11.24
C LEU A 147 11.28 18.54 11.39
N ALA A 148 10.52 19.47 10.80
CA ALA A 148 9.07 19.40 10.79
C ALA A 148 8.55 18.15 10.04
N ILE A 149 9.12 17.83 8.87
CA ILE A 149 8.80 16.61 8.11
C ILE A 149 9.05 15.35 8.96
N ILE A 150 10.21 15.28 9.63
CA ILE A 150 10.54 14.16 10.52
C ILE A 150 9.54 14.08 11.67
N GLY A 151 9.21 15.20 12.32
CA GLY A 151 8.24 15.25 13.41
C GLY A 151 6.86 14.76 12.99
N ILE A 152 6.34 15.22 11.85
CA ILE A 152 5.05 14.77 11.31
C ILE A 152 5.11 13.28 10.95
N PHE A 153 6.22 12.82 10.36
CA PHE A 153 6.41 11.40 10.05
C PHE A 153 6.35 10.54 11.31
N VAL A 154 7.07 10.93 12.37
CA VAL A 154 7.07 10.24 13.67
C VAL A 154 5.66 10.21 14.26
N VAL A 155 4.94 11.33 14.28
CA VAL A 155 3.55 11.37 14.76
C VAL A 155 2.66 10.41 13.95
N SER A 156 2.84 10.35 12.62
CA SER A 156 2.02 9.50 11.75
C SER A 156 2.21 8.00 11.98
N ILE A 157 3.34 7.56 12.56
CA ILE A 157 3.63 6.15 12.84
C ILE A 157 3.23 5.73 14.26
N LEU A 158 2.94 6.67 15.17
CA LEU A 158 2.63 6.38 16.58
C LEU A 158 1.52 5.34 16.80
N PRO A 159 0.39 5.34 16.05
CA PRO A 159 -0.64 4.32 16.25
C PRO A 159 -0.12 2.90 15.97
N PHE A 160 0.66 2.74 14.90
CA PHE A 160 1.29 1.47 14.55
C PHE A 160 2.36 1.09 15.58
N GLU A 161 3.20 2.04 16.00
CA GLU A 161 4.24 1.81 17.02
C GLU A 161 3.63 1.34 18.35
N PHE A 162 2.54 1.96 18.78
CA PHE A 162 1.84 1.55 20.01
C PHE A 162 1.30 0.12 19.92
N LYS A 163 0.73 -0.26 18.77
CA LYS A 163 0.29 -1.62 18.50
C LYS A 163 1.47 -2.60 18.48
N ALA A 164 2.55 -2.24 17.79
CA ALA A 164 3.76 -3.05 17.70
C ALA A 164 4.39 -3.27 19.07
N ALA A 165 4.52 -2.22 19.89
CA ALA A 165 5.12 -2.30 21.23
C ALA A 165 4.32 -3.22 22.18
N ARG A 166 2.99 -3.28 22.02
CA ARG A 166 2.12 -4.19 22.79
C ARG A 166 2.24 -5.66 22.38
N LYS A 167 2.60 -5.95 21.12
CA LYS A 167 2.64 -7.31 20.58
C LYS A 167 4.05 -7.89 20.47
N ASP A 168 5.02 -7.07 20.07
CA ASP A 168 6.40 -7.48 19.82
C ASP A 168 7.34 -6.26 19.92
N LEU A 169 7.94 -6.08 21.10
CA LEU A 169 8.83 -4.95 21.38
C LEU A 169 10.03 -4.91 20.42
N ALA A 170 10.55 -6.07 20.01
CA ALA A 170 11.67 -6.14 19.08
C ALA A 170 11.28 -5.74 17.65
N VAL A 171 10.00 -5.82 17.28
CA VAL A 171 9.51 -5.21 16.04
C VAL A 171 9.34 -3.70 16.20
N ALA A 172 8.78 -3.25 17.32
CA ALA A 172 8.59 -1.82 17.59
C ALA A 172 9.90 -1.02 17.52
N THR A 173 11.01 -1.56 18.03
CA THR A 173 12.31 -0.85 17.98
C THR A 173 12.83 -0.60 16.56
N VAL A 174 12.52 -1.48 15.60
CA VAL A 174 12.99 -1.37 14.22
C VAL A 174 11.93 -0.79 13.27
N ALA A 175 10.67 -0.77 13.69
CA ALA A 175 9.53 -0.37 12.88
C ALA A 175 9.66 1.06 12.31
N PRO A 176 10.15 2.10 13.01
CA PRO A 176 10.25 3.44 12.44
C PRO A 176 11.12 3.47 11.17
N GLY A 177 12.27 2.80 11.22
CA GLY A 177 13.17 2.68 10.07
C GLY A 177 12.55 1.86 8.93
N LEU A 178 11.86 0.76 9.26
CA LEU A 178 11.20 -0.08 8.25
C LEU A 178 10.01 0.62 7.57
N LEU A 179 9.24 1.42 8.32
CA LEU A 179 8.13 2.22 7.79
C LEU A 179 8.64 3.35 6.89
N PHE A 180 9.77 3.97 7.25
CA PHE A 180 10.42 4.97 6.40
C PHE A 180 10.95 4.35 5.10
N LEU A 181 11.67 3.24 5.18
CA LEU A 181 12.14 2.50 4.01
C LEU A 181 10.96 2.05 3.13
N ARG A 182 9.87 1.55 3.72
CA ARG A 182 8.63 1.22 3.01
C ARG A 182 8.08 2.42 2.22
N ALA A 183 8.01 3.58 2.85
CA ALA A 183 7.51 4.80 2.22
C ALA A 183 8.36 5.21 1.02
N ILE A 184 9.70 5.13 1.14
CA ILE A 184 10.62 5.35 0.02
C ILE A 184 10.38 4.33 -1.09
N ALA A 185 10.34 3.03 -0.79
CA ALA A 185 10.16 1.99 -1.80
C ALA A 185 8.85 2.18 -2.59
N LEU A 186 7.74 2.44 -1.88
CA LEU A 186 6.45 2.75 -2.51
C LEU A 186 6.52 4.00 -3.38
N GLY A 187 7.12 5.08 -2.88
CA GLY A 187 7.25 6.35 -3.60
C GLY A 187 8.10 6.24 -4.85
N VAL A 188 9.27 5.60 -4.75
CA VAL A 188 10.15 5.33 -5.90
C VAL A 188 9.46 4.42 -6.91
N GLY A 189 8.80 3.36 -6.44
CA GLY A 189 7.98 2.49 -7.30
C GLY A 189 6.94 3.26 -8.08
N PHE A 190 6.15 4.09 -7.38
CA PHE A 190 5.12 4.92 -7.98
C PHE A 190 5.68 5.94 -8.97
N ALA A 191 6.78 6.63 -8.64
CA ALA A 191 7.42 7.60 -9.53
C ALA A 191 7.96 6.93 -10.81
N VAL A 192 8.61 5.78 -10.68
CA VAL A 192 9.09 5.01 -11.85
C VAL A 192 7.92 4.48 -12.68
N GLY A 193 6.86 4.01 -12.04
CA GLY A 193 5.62 3.63 -12.73
C GLY A 193 5.03 4.82 -13.51
N LEU A 194 4.95 6.00 -12.90
CA LEU A 194 4.41 7.19 -13.53
C LEU A 194 5.25 7.61 -14.74
N LEU A 195 6.58 7.57 -14.62
CA LEU A 195 7.49 7.84 -15.73
C LEU A 195 7.35 6.81 -16.86
N GLY A 196 7.19 5.52 -16.52
CA GLY A 196 6.94 4.46 -17.50
C GLY A 196 5.63 4.66 -18.25
N TYR A 197 4.58 5.11 -17.54
CA TYR A 197 3.29 5.44 -18.12
C TYR A 197 3.37 6.65 -19.06
N LEU A 198 3.99 7.74 -18.61
CA LEU A 198 4.16 8.95 -19.44
C LEU A 198 5.00 8.72 -20.70
N ARG A 199 5.83 7.67 -20.70
CA ARG A 199 6.66 7.26 -21.85
C ARG A 199 5.97 6.23 -22.76
N GLY A 200 4.75 5.79 -22.45
CA GLY A 200 4.03 4.74 -23.21
C GLY A 200 4.43 3.30 -22.86
N ASN A 201 5.56 3.08 -22.18
CA ASN A 201 6.09 1.75 -21.88
C ASN A 201 5.20 0.86 -21.00
N LEU A 202 4.28 1.46 -20.24
CA LEU A 202 3.32 0.74 -19.41
C LEU A 202 2.03 0.40 -20.14
N GLU A 203 1.76 1.01 -21.30
CA GLU A 203 0.57 0.68 -22.11
C GLU A 203 0.77 -0.68 -22.80
N ASP A 204 1.97 -0.93 -23.33
CA ASP A 204 2.34 -2.18 -24.02
C ASP A 204 2.40 -3.41 -23.09
N ALA A 205 2.47 -3.19 -21.77
CA ALA A 205 2.43 -4.28 -20.79
C ALA A 205 1.00 -4.68 -20.38
N SER A 206 -0.01 -3.90 -20.80
CA SER A 206 -1.43 -4.08 -20.49
C SER A 206 -2.29 -4.43 -21.72
N VAL A 207 -1.65 -4.87 -22.82
CA VAL A 207 -2.29 -5.35 -24.05
C VAL A 207 -1.96 -6.82 -24.28
#